data_AF-M1WSU5-F1
#
_entry.id   AF-M1WSU5-F1
#
_cell.length_a   1.000
_cell.length_b   1.000
_cell.length_c   1.000
_cell.angle_alpha   90.00
_cell.angle_beta   90.00
_cell.angle_gamma   90.00
#
_symmetry.space_group_name_H-M   'P 1'
#
loop_
_entity.id
_entity.type
_entity.pdbx_description
1 polymer ?
#
loop_
_entity_poly.entity_id
_entity_poly.type
_entity_poly.pdbx_seq_one_letter_code
_entity_poly.pdbx_strand_id
1 'polypeptide(L)'
;MRGVVIDENKCIVKKIQYHWEITEAREYVVWQKYLSRLLMEIPLEFRLNIHAIAINGTSSTVLTCDAYGQPVQAPMMYNDACPVEILSELRKNVPFNHIVFNTTSSLAKLIWMSKLSYFSNAKYFLHQADWLGFILHRKLGITDYHNALKLGYDVENFQYPNWLEDYSIHINLPQVVAPGTPIA
;
A
#
# COMPACT_ATOMS: atom_id res chain seq x y z
N MET A 1 -14.42 -3.88 -3.05
CA MET A 1 -13.61 -3.14 -4.06
C MET A 1 -14.50 -2.59 -5.16
N ARG A 2 -14.15 -1.45 -5.75
CA ARG A 2 -14.91 -0.79 -6.81
C ARG A 2 -14.00 -0.54 -8.02
N GLY A 3 -14.57 -0.60 -9.21
CA GLY A 3 -13.91 -0.23 -10.46
C GLY A 3 -14.82 0.71 -11.27
N VAL A 4 -14.21 1.68 -11.93
CA VAL A 4 -14.89 2.64 -12.80
C VAL A 4 -14.11 2.70 -14.11
N VAL A 5 -14.80 2.52 -15.23
CA VAL A 5 -14.24 2.72 -16.57
C VAL A 5 -14.69 4.08 -17.06
N ILE A 6 -13.73 4.88 -17.49
CA ILE A 6 -13.92 6.24 -17.97
C ILE A 6 -13.42 6.29 -19.42
N ASP A 7 -14.22 6.84 -20.32
CA ASP A 7 -13.82 7.04 -21.71
C ASP A 7 -13.01 8.33 -21.92
N GLU A 8 -12.58 8.57 -23.16
CA GLU A 8 -11.82 9.77 -23.56
C GLU A 8 -12.58 11.09 -23.33
N ASN A 9 -13.92 11.05 -23.31
CA ASN A 9 -14.78 12.19 -23.04
C ASN A 9 -15.00 12.41 -21.54
N LYS A 10 -14.29 11.65 -20.68
CA LYS A 10 -14.40 11.66 -19.22
C LYS A 10 -15.77 11.17 -18.71
N CYS A 11 -16.51 10.44 -19.54
CA CYS A 11 -17.78 9.84 -19.18
C CYS A 11 -17.56 8.48 -18.52
N ILE A 12 -18.33 8.18 -17.48
CA ILE A 12 -18.31 6.85 -16.85
C ILE A 12 -19.13 5.90 -17.70
N VAL A 13 -18.46 4.96 -18.37
CA VAL A 13 -19.10 3.96 -19.25
C VAL A 13 -19.44 2.66 -18.51
N LYS A 14 -18.77 2.39 -17.38
CA LYS A 14 -19.04 1.21 -16.54
C LYS A 14 -18.68 1.49 -15.08
N LYS A 15 -19.53 1.03 -14.16
CA LYS A 15 -19.23 0.93 -12.72
C LYS A 15 -19.39 -0.52 -12.30
N ILE A 16 -18.44 -1.04 -11.54
CA ILE A 16 -18.47 -2.40 -11.01
C ILE A 16 -18.14 -2.31 -9.52
N GLN A 17 -18.88 -3.02 -8.69
CA GLN A 17 -18.69 -3.00 -7.25
C GLN A 17 -18.90 -4.39 -6.68
N TYR A 18 -17.93 -4.82 -5.90
CA TYR A 18 -18.04 -6.00 -5.06
C TYR A 18 -17.88 -5.62 -3.60
N HIS A 19 -18.68 -6.30 -2.78
CA HIS A 19 -18.56 -6.28 -1.33
C HIS A 19 -17.97 -7.62 -0.89
N TRP A 20 -17.16 -7.57 0.17
CA TRP A 20 -16.67 -8.76 0.88
C TRP A 20 -17.08 -8.63 2.34
N GLU A 21 -17.11 -9.74 3.05
CA GLU A 21 -17.30 -9.70 4.50
C GLU A 21 -16.08 -9.07 5.19
N ILE A 22 -16.31 -8.34 6.28
CA ILE A 22 -15.24 -7.61 7.01
C ILE A 22 -14.12 -8.57 7.44
N THR A 23 -14.47 -9.82 7.75
CA THR A 23 -13.55 -10.90 8.12
C THR A 23 -12.57 -11.25 7.00
N GLU A 24 -13.01 -11.24 5.74
CA GLU A 24 -12.20 -11.54 4.55
C GLU A 24 -11.29 -10.36 4.16
N ALA A 25 -11.56 -9.14 4.65
CA ALA A 25 -10.86 -7.93 4.24
C ALA A 25 -9.36 -7.95 4.56
N ARG A 26 -8.94 -8.79 5.50
CA ARG A 26 -7.55 -8.94 5.96
C ARG A 26 -6.74 -9.95 5.13
N GLU A 27 -7.36 -10.62 4.17
CA GLU A 27 -6.68 -11.60 3.33
C GLU A 27 -6.25 -10.98 2.00
N TYR A 28 -4.95 -10.91 1.73
CA TYR A 28 -4.45 -10.33 0.48
C TYR A 28 -4.95 -11.07 -0.77
N VAL A 29 -5.20 -12.40 -0.64
CA VAL A 29 -5.76 -13.23 -1.71
C VAL A 29 -7.16 -12.78 -2.12
N VAL A 30 -7.93 -12.24 -1.17
CA VAL A 30 -9.27 -11.70 -1.42
C VAL A 30 -9.15 -10.44 -2.29
N TRP A 31 -8.18 -9.57 -2.02
CA TRP A 31 -7.94 -8.38 -2.84
C TRP A 31 -7.57 -8.74 -4.27
N GLN A 32 -6.66 -9.70 -4.45
CA GLN A 32 -6.25 -10.17 -5.77
C GLN A 32 -7.42 -10.79 -6.54
N LYS A 33 -8.23 -11.64 -5.88
CA LYS A 33 -9.43 -12.24 -6.45
C LYS A 33 -10.41 -11.18 -6.92
N TYR A 34 -10.68 -10.16 -6.10
CA TYR A 34 -11.63 -9.10 -6.47
C TYR A 34 -11.07 -8.15 -7.54
N LEU A 35 -9.76 -7.87 -7.56
CA LEU A 35 -9.14 -7.14 -8.66
C LEU A 35 -9.33 -7.88 -9.98
N SER A 36 -9.04 -9.19 -10.00
CA SER A 36 -9.25 -10.04 -11.18
C SER A 36 -10.71 -10.03 -11.63
N ARG A 37 -11.67 -10.20 -10.69
CA ARG A 37 -13.10 -10.13 -11.00
C ARG A 37 -13.52 -8.78 -11.59
N LEU A 38 -13.07 -7.67 -11.01
CA LEU A 38 -13.36 -6.34 -11.55
C LEU A 38 -12.87 -6.20 -13.00
N LEU A 39 -11.65 -6.64 -13.29
CA LEU A 39 -11.11 -6.58 -14.65
C LEU A 39 -11.89 -7.47 -15.62
N MET A 40 -12.30 -8.67 -15.18
CA MET A 40 -13.10 -9.61 -15.98
C MET A 40 -14.54 -9.15 -16.23
N GLU A 41 -15.09 -8.26 -15.41
CA GLU A 41 -16.43 -7.67 -15.59
C GLU A 41 -16.44 -6.46 -16.54
N ILE A 42 -15.27 -5.91 -16.90
CA ILE A 42 -15.18 -4.85 -17.90
C ILE A 42 -15.51 -5.45 -19.27
N PRO A 43 -16.53 -4.98 -20.00
CA PRO A 43 -16.84 -5.46 -21.35
C PRO A 43 -15.60 -5.51 -22.25
N LEU A 44 -15.52 -6.54 -23.10
CA LEU A 44 -14.33 -6.78 -23.94
C LEU A 44 -13.96 -5.55 -24.78
N GLU A 45 -14.96 -4.88 -25.36
CA GLU A 45 -14.78 -3.64 -26.14
C GLU A 45 -14.06 -2.54 -25.36
N PHE A 46 -14.35 -2.36 -24.08
CA PHE A 46 -13.65 -1.39 -23.25
C PHE A 46 -12.31 -1.93 -22.79
N ARG A 47 -12.22 -3.21 -22.43
CA ARG A 47 -10.99 -3.84 -21.93
C ARG A 47 -9.85 -3.76 -22.94
N LEU A 48 -10.16 -3.93 -24.23
CA LEU A 48 -9.19 -3.82 -25.32
C LEU A 48 -8.69 -2.39 -25.56
N ASN A 49 -9.39 -1.38 -25.02
CA ASN A 49 -9.08 0.04 -25.17
C ASN A 49 -8.64 0.70 -23.84
N ILE A 50 -8.27 -0.09 -22.83
CA ILE A 50 -7.71 0.43 -21.58
C ILE A 50 -6.29 0.92 -21.84
N HIS A 51 -6.09 2.24 -21.76
CA HIS A 51 -4.79 2.87 -21.92
C HIS A 51 -4.02 3.02 -20.59
N ALA A 52 -4.75 3.11 -19.48
CA ALA A 52 -4.17 3.28 -18.15
C ALA A 52 -5.08 2.71 -17.07
N ILE A 53 -4.49 2.27 -15.96
CA ILE A 53 -5.20 1.86 -14.75
C ILE A 53 -4.63 2.65 -13.59
N ALA A 54 -5.50 3.34 -12.86
CA ALA A 54 -5.16 3.98 -11.59
C ALA A 54 -5.77 3.16 -10.44
N ILE A 55 -4.96 2.89 -9.41
CA ILE A 55 -5.40 2.20 -8.20
C ILE A 55 -5.33 3.18 -7.05
N ASN A 56 -6.41 3.24 -6.28
CA ASN A 56 -6.45 3.95 -5.00
C ASN A 56 -6.86 2.96 -3.91
N GLY A 57 -6.28 3.12 -2.72
CA GLY A 57 -6.57 2.32 -1.53
C GLY A 57 -6.53 3.20 -0.28
N THR A 58 -7.08 2.70 0.82
CA THR A 58 -7.06 3.45 2.08
C THR A 58 -5.65 3.45 2.67
N SER A 59 -5.03 4.64 2.78
CA SER A 59 -3.67 4.80 3.30
C SER A 59 -3.47 4.13 4.65
N SER A 60 -2.25 3.62 4.88
CA SER A 60 -1.90 2.77 6.03
C SER A 60 -2.54 1.38 6.06
N THR A 61 -3.16 0.92 4.97
CA THR A 61 -3.32 -0.52 4.71
C THR A 61 -2.01 -1.04 4.10
N VAL A 62 -1.30 -1.90 4.83
CA VAL A 62 0.10 -2.24 4.54
C VAL A 62 0.35 -3.73 4.63
N LEU A 63 1.42 -4.16 3.96
CA LEU A 63 1.91 -5.53 3.97
C LEU A 63 3.43 -5.56 3.79
N THR A 64 4.04 -6.67 4.20
CA THR A 64 5.44 -6.97 3.89
C THR A 64 5.50 -8.16 2.95
N CYS A 65 6.38 -8.09 1.96
CA CYS A 65 6.53 -9.11 0.92
C CYS A 65 7.96 -9.61 0.82
N ASP A 66 8.14 -10.83 0.32
CA ASP A 66 9.45 -11.37 -0.07
C ASP A 66 9.98 -10.71 -1.36
N ALA A 67 11.11 -11.22 -1.88
CA ALA A 67 11.73 -10.71 -3.11
C ALA A 67 10.86 -10.88 -4.37
N TYR A 68 9.85 -11.76 -4.33
CA TYR A 68 8.95 -12.08 -5.44
C TYR A 68 7.58 -11.40 -5.29
N GLY A 69 7.40 -10.56 -4.27
CA GLY A 69 6.15 -9.85 -4.02
C GLY A 69 5.08 -10.71 -3.35
N GLN A 70 5.44 -11.88 -2.80
CA GLN A 70 4.52 -12.68 -2.02
C GLN A 70 4.45 -12.15 -0.59
N PRO A 71 3.26 -11.81 -0.07
CA PRO A 71 3.11 -11.37 1.31
C PRO A 71 3.62 -12.44 2.28
N VAL A 72 4.50 -12.07 3.21
CA VAL A 72 5.13 -13.03 4.15
C VAL A 72 4.33 -13.21 5.44
N GLN A 73 3.35 -12.34 5.68
CA GLN A 73 2.45 -12.37 6.82
C GLN A 73 1.13 -11.66 6.49
N ALA A 74 0.15 -11.75 7.39
CA ALA A 74 -1.13 -11.08 7.22
C ALA A 74 -0.94 -9.55 7.08
N PRO A 75 -1.60 -8.92 6.10
CA PRO A 75 -1.65 -7.46 6.02
C PRO A 75 -2.27 -6.80 7.25
N MET A 76 -1.90 -5.56 7.51
CA MET A 76 -2.53 -4.72 8.54
C MET A 76 -3.40 -3.65 7.87
N MET A 77 -4.67 -3.56 8.26
CA MET A 77 -5.64 -2.62 7.72
C MET A 77 -5.40 -1.20 8.23
N TYR A 78 -5.89 -0.18 7.51
CA TYR A 78 -5.72 1.22 7.89
C TYR A 78 -6.11 1.55 9.34
N ASN A 79 -7.17 0.92 9.84
CA ASN A 79 -7.72 1.10 11.18
C ASN A 79 -7.16 0.11 12.22
N ASP A 80 -6.28 -0.81 11.83
CA ASP A 80 -5.60 -1.67 12.79
C ASP A 80 -4.59 -0.84 13.57
N ALA A 81 -4.85 -0.69 14.87
CA ALA A 81 -3.94 -0.05 15.80
C ALA A 81 -2.92 -1.08 16.31
N CYS A 82 -1.65 -0.72 16.27
CA CYS A 82 -0.61 -1.44 17.00
C CYS A 82 -0.81 -1.24 18.51
N PRO A 83 -0.25 -2.12 19.37
CA PRO A 83 -0.22 -1.90 20.81
C PRO A 83 0.42 -0.55 21.16
N VAL A 84 -0.06 0.08 22.23
CA VAL A 84 0.30 1.46 22.60
C VAL A 84 1.81 1.62 22.88
N GLU A 85 2.48 0.53 23.25
CA GLU A 85 3.92 0.44 23.48
C GLU A 85 4.73 0.79 22.23
N ILE A 86 4.14 0.69 21.04
CA ILE A 86 4.78 1.14 19.79
C ILE A 86 5.11 2.63 19.82
N LEU A 87 4.35 3.44 20.57
CA LEU A 87 4.58 4.89 20.66
C LEU A 87 5.92 5.20 21.33
N SER A 88 6.39 4.32 22.23
CA SER A 88 7.71 4.43 22.85
C SER A 88 8.83 4.14 21.84
N GLU A 89 8.60 3.22 20.89
CA GLU A 89 9.53 2.97 19.79
C GLU A 89 9.56 4.15 18.81
N LEU A 90 8.39 4.66 18.43
CA LEU A 90 8.29 5.84 17.57
C LEU A 90 9.02 7.04 18.18
N ARG A 91 8.91 7.25 19.49
CA ARG A 91 9.55 8.38 20.17
C ARG A 91 11.08 8.40 20.09
N LYS A 92 11.73 7.28 19.76
CA LYS A 92 13.20 7.20 19.66
C LYS A 92 13.74 8.12 18.58
N ASN A 93 13.11 8.13 17.40
CA ASN A 93 13.64 8.82 16.22
C ASN A 93 12.62 9.76 15.56
N VAL A 94 11.31 9.60 15.80
CA VAL A 94 10.29 10.46 15.20
C VAL A 94 10.37 11.89 15.76
N PRO A 95 10.43 12.93 14.91
CA PRO A 95 10.39 14.32 15.35
C PRO A 95 9.14 14.66 16.17
N PHE A 96 9.27 15.68 17.04
CA PHE A 96 8.15 16.16 17.83
C PHE A 96 6.97 16.57 16.93
N ASN A 97 5.75 16.16 17.30
CA ASN A 97 4.51 16.46 16.59
C ASN A 97 4.45 15.96 15.13
N HIS A 98 5.24 14.95 14.77
CA HIS A 98 5.18 14.36 13.42
C HIS A 98 3.93 13.49 13.23
N ILE A 99 3.34 13.52 12.04
CA ILE A 99 2.10 12.82 11.67
C ILE A 99 2.15 11.28 11.81
N VAL A 100 3.35 10.71 11.89
CA VAL A 100 3.55 9.25 12.02
C VAL A 100 3.44 8.79 13.47
N PHE A 101 3.42 9.72 14.43
CA PHE A 101 3.30 9.46 15.87
C PHE A 101 1.85 9.05 16.24
N ASN A 102 1.42 7.90 15.72
CA ASN A 102 0.09 7.32 15.91
C ASN A 102 0.20 5.78 15.78
N THR A 103 -0.52 5.02 16.60
CA THR A 103 -0.53 3.55 16.59
C THR A 103 -1.06 2.94 15.27
N THR A 104 -1.75 3.71 14.43
CA THR A 104 -2.30 3.28 13.14
C THR A 104 -1.45 3.68 11.93
N SER A 105 -0.35 4.42 12.13
CA SER A 105 0.51 4.88 11.04
C SER A 105 1.21 3.73 10.32
N SER A 106 1.60 3.93 9.07
CA SER A 106 2.34 2.92 8.30
C SER A 106 3.69 2.63 8.97
N LEU A 107 4.34 3.64 9.57
CA LEU A 107 5.58 3.46 10.32
C LEU A 107 5.39 2.61 11.58
N ALA A 108 4.35 2.88 12.37
CA ALA A 108 4.04 2.08 13.56
C ALA A 108 3.85 0.61 13.19
N LYS A 109 3.12 0.37 12.10
CA LYS A 109 2.88 -0.98 11.56
C LYS A 109 4.16 -1.63 11.06
N LEU A 110 5.04 -0.90 10.38
CA LEU A 110 6.33 -1.44 9.95
C LEU A 110 7.19 -1.88 11.15
N ILE A 111 7.31 -1.05 12.18
CA ILE A 111 8.07 -1.39 13.41
C ILE A 111 7.42 -2.54 14.17
N TRP A 112 6.09 -2.59 14.21
CA TRP A 112 5.37 -3.71 14.82
C TRP A 112 5.62 -5.01 14.05
N MET A 113 5.45 -4.97 12.72
CA MET A 113 5.67 -6.08 11.81
C MET A 113 7.13 -6.57 11.86
N SER A 114 8.11 -5.68 12.07
CA SER A 114 9.53 -6.04 12.18
C SER A 114 9.87 -6.88 13.41
N LYS A 115 8.98 -6.91 14.42
CA LYS A 115 9.12 -7.72 15.63
C LYS A 115 8.51 -9.12 15.49
N LEU A 116 7.79 -9.40 14.40
CA LEU A 116 7.14 -10.69 14.16
C LEU A 116 8.11 -11.69 13.53
N SER A 117 7.94 -12.98 13.84
CA SER A 117 8.85 -14.06 13.39
C SER A 117 9.00 -14.15 11.87
N TYR A 118 7.92 -13.91 11.12
CA TYR A 118 7.90 -13.98 9.66
C TYR A 118 8.64 -12.84 8.97
N PHE A 119 8.97 -11.76 9.68
CA PHE A 119 9.61 -10.58 9.08
C PHE A 119 11.01 -10.87 8.54
N SER A 120 11.69 -11.88 9.05
CA SER A 120 12.99 -12.33 8.53
C SER A 120 12.95 -12.67 7.02
N ASN A 121 11.77 -13.04 6.49
CA ASN A 121 11.55 -13.31 5.06
C ASN A 121 11.15 -12.06 4.26
N ALA A 122 10.81 -10.95 4.93
CA ALA A 122 10.41 -9.72 4.28
C ALA A 122 11.59 -9.05 3.57
N LYS A 123 11.32 -8.53 2.37
CA LYS A 123 12.23 -7.74 1.54
C LYS A 123 11.63 -6.41 1.13
N TYR A 124 10.31 -6.31 1.00
CA TYR A 124 9.62 -5.07 0.63
C TYR A 124 8.52 -4.72 1.62
N PHE A 125 8.38 -3.43 1.92
CA PHE A 125 7.20 -2.87 2.57
C PHE A 125 6.33 -2.20 1.52
N LEU A 126 5.05 -2.52 1.47
CA LEU A 126 4.13 -2.00 0.46
C LEU A 126 2.81 -1.56 1.10
N HIS A 127 2.17 -0.57 0.51
CA HIS A 127 0.76 -0.32 0.74
C HIS A 127 -0.09 -1.23 -0.15
N GLN A 128 -1.36 -1.39 0.19
CA GLN A 128 -2.29 -2.21 -0.60
C GLN A 128 -2.34 -1.80 -2.08
N ALA A 129 -2.39 -0.49 -2.36
CA ALA A 129 -2.42 0.04 -3.71
C ALA A 129 -1.14 -0.32 -4.48
N ASP A 130 0.02 -0.15 -3.85
CA ASP A 130 1.34 -0.52 -4.39
C ASP A 130 1.38 -2.00 -4.78
N TRP A 131 0.92 -2.89 -3.88
CA TRP A 131 0.92 -4.33 -4.13
C TRP A 131 -0.06 -4.73 -5.23
N LEU A 132 -1.28 -4.18 -5.26
CA LEU A 132 -2.23 -4.43 -6.34
C LEU A 132 -1.70 -3.91 -7.69
N GLY A 133 -0.99 -2.78 -7.70
CA GLY A 133 -0.27 -2.29 -8.86
C GLY A 133 0.77 -3.30 -9.33
N PHE A 134 1.63 -3.76 -8.42
CA PHE A 134 2.61 -4.81 -8.69
C PHE A 134 1.98 -6.06 -9.31
N ILE A 135 0.81 -6.51 -8.84
CA ILE A 135 0.12 -7.68 -9.45
C ILE A 135 -0.17 -7.45 -10.95
N LEU A 136 -0.44 -6.22 -11.37
CA LEU A 136 -0.72 -5.87 -12.77
C LEU A 136 0.56 -5.67 -13.59
N HIS A 137 1.51 -4.88 -13.11
CA HIS A 137 2.66 -4.45 -13.92
C HIS A 137 3.99 -5.13 -13.56
N ARG A 138 4.03 -5.98 -12.52
CA ARG A 138 5.19 -6.79 -12.09
C ARG A 138 6.43 -5.99 -11.68
N LYS A 139 6.29 -4.72 -11.30
CA LYS A 139 7.38 -3.91 -10.72
C LYS A 139 7.10 -3.71 -9.23
N LEU A 140 8.01 -4.16 -8.36
CA LEU A 140 7.84 -4.04 -6.91
C LEU A 140 8.35 -2.70 -6.39
N GLY A 141 7.82 -2.27 -5.26
CA GLY A 141 8.38 -1.15 -4.50
C GLY A 141 8.18 0.20 -5.17
N ILE A 142 7.00 0.46 -5.72
CA ILE A 142 6.62 1.79 -6.23
C ILE A 142 5.38 2.25 -5.46
N THR A 143 5.40 3.48 -4.96
CA THR A 143 4.27 4.09 -4.23
C THR A 143 4.14 5.57 -4.59
N ASP A 144 3.04 6.18 -4.18
CA ASP A 144 2.86 7.63 -4.25
C ASP A 144 3.08 8.29 -2.88
N TYR A 145 3.35 9.59 -2.89
CA TYR A 145 3.65 10.30 -1.65
C TYR A 145 2.48 10.37 -0.65
N HIS A 146 1.20 10.21 -1.06
CA HIS A 146 0.10 10.20 -0.09
C HIS A 146 0.09 8.92 0.74
N ASN A 147 0.45 7.79 0.13
CA ASN A 147 0.62 6.54 0.85
C ASN A 147 1.90 6.56 1.71
N ALA A 148 3.01 7.04 1.15
CA ALA A 148 4.29 7.14 1.87
C ALA A 148 4.29 8.17 3.02
N LEU A 149 3.39 9.15 3.00
CA LEU A 149 3.31 10.20 4.02
C LEU A 149 3.20 9.63 5.45
N LYS A 150 2.32 8.64 5.67
CA LYS A 150 2.15 7.99 6.98
C LYS A 150 3.22 6.94 7.31
N LEU A 151 4.13 6.68 6.38
CA LEU A 151 5.36 5.90 6.58
C LEU A 151 6.51 6.79 7.06
N GLY A 152 6.40 8.11 6.88
CA GLY A 152 7.44 9.07 7.27
C GLY A 152 8.13 9.75 6.10
N TYR A 153 7.65 9.56 4.87
CA TYR A 153 8.19 10.26 3.71
C TYR A 153 7.98 11.78 3.84
N ASP A 154 9.04 12.53 3.56
CA ASP A 154 9.04 13.99 3.56
C ASP A 154 8.56 14.49 2.19
N VAL A 155 7.34 15.05 2.16
CA VAL A 155 6.70 15.57 0.94
C VAL A 155 7.18 16.97 0.55
N GLU A 156 7.90 17.66 1.43
CA GLU A 156 8.50 18.96 1.14
C GLU A 156 9.83 18.76 0.40
N ASN A 157 10.64 17.80 0.88
CA ASN A 157 11.97 17.51 0.31
C ASN A 157 11.99 16.29 -0.63
N PHE A 158 10.86 15.62 -0.84
CA PHE A 158 10.71 14.44 -1.69
C PHE A 158 11.71 13.31 -1.40
N GLN A 159 11.93 13.00 -0.12
CA GLN A 159 12.85 11.95 0.31
C GLN A 159 12.38 11.23 1.57
N TYR A 160 12.92 10.04 1.80
CA TYR A 160 12.85 9.44 3.13
C TYR A 160 13.86 10.17 4.03
N PRO A 161 13.44 10.66 5.21
CA PRO A 161 14.32 11.38 6.10
C PRO A 161 15.27 10.44 6.85
N ASN A 162 16.47 10.92 7.18
CA ASN A 162 17.53 10.12 7.82
C ASN A 162 17.08 9.47 9.14
N TRP A 163 16.21 10.12 9.92
CA TRP A 163 15.71 9.56 11.18
C TRP A 163 14.92 8.25 11.00
N LEU A 164 14.45 7.97 9.79
CA LEU A 164 13.78 6.71 9.46
C LEU A 164 14.79 5.55 9.40
N GLU A 165 16.02 5.81 8.94
CA GLU A 165 17.09 4.83 8.87
C GLU A 165 17.57 4.39 10.26
N ASP A 166 17.48 5.28 11.26
CA ASP A 166 17.87 5.04 12.65
C ASP A 166 17.03 3.92 13.32
N TYR A 167 15.93 3.49 12.71
CA TYR A 167 15.18 2.31 13.16
C TYR A 167 15.87 0.98 12.83
N SER A 168 16.90 0.97 11.96
CA SER A 168 17.65 -0.23 11.56
C SER A 168 16.76 -1.38 11.04
N ILE A 169 15.63 -1.05 10.42
CA ILE A 169 14.73 -2.05 9.83
C ILE A 169 15.23 -2.38 8.43
N HIS A 170 15.77 -3.59 8.25
CA HIS A 170 16.37 -4.04 7.00
C HIS A 170 15.29 -4.47 6.00
N ILE A 171 14.64 -3.49 5.36
CA ILE A 171 13.60 -3.70 4.36
C ILE A 171 13.69 -2.65 3.26
N ASN A 172 13.33 -3.00 2.03
CA ASN A 172 13.21 -2.03 0.95
C ASN A 172 11.91 -1.25 1.14
N LEU A 173 12.04 0.06 1.41
CA LEU A 173 10.94 0.99 1.31
C LEU A 173 10.63 1.26 -0.17
N PRO A 174 9.36 1.52 -0.53
CA PRO A 174 8.99 1.73 -1.92
C PRO A 174 9.57 3.06 -2.43
N GLN A 175 10.04 3.07 -3.67
CA GLN A 175 10.36 4.28 -4.41
C GLN A 175 9.09 5.13 -4.54
N VAL A 176 9.20 6.40 -4.15
CA VAL A 176 8.07 7.32 -4.18
C VAL A 176 8.07 8.11 -5.48
N VAL A 177 6.90 8.19 -6.13
CA VAL A 177 6.64 9.03 -7.30
C VAL A 177 5.44 9.94 -7.04
N ALA A 178 5.23 10.97 -7.88
CA ALA A 178 4.04 11.79 -7.78
C ALA A 178 2.78 10.99 -8.18
N PRO A 179 1.62 11.18 -7.52
CA PRO A 179 0.34 10.62 -7.94
C PRO A 179 0.05 10.93 -9.41
N GLY A 180 -0.39 9.93 -10.16
CA GLY A 180 -0.66 10.07 -11.59
C GLY A 180 0.57 9.91 -12.48
N THR A 181 1.78 9.74 -11.92
CA THR A 181 2.97 9.37 -12.70
C THR A 181 2.75 7.98 -13.33
N PRO A 182 2.92 7.82 -14.66
CA PRO A 182 2.89 6.50 -15.29
C PRO A 182 4.08 5.66 -14.83
N ILE A 183 3.83 4.41 -14.42
CA ILE A 183 4.85 3.50 -13.88
C ILE A 183 4.95 2.18 -14.66
N ALA A 184 4.13 1.97 -15.68
CA ALA A 184 4.07 0.76 -16.50
C ALA A 184 3.57 1.09 -17.91
#